data_AF-A0ABD2H369-F1
#
_entry.id   AF-A0ABD2H369-F1
#
_cell.length_a   1.000
_cell.length_b   1.000
_cell.length_c   1.000
_cell.angle_alpha   90.00
_cell.angle_beta   90.00
_cell.angle_gamma   90.00
#
_symmetry.space_group_name_H-M   'P 1'
#
loop_
_entity.id
_entity.type
_entity.pdbx_description
1 polymer ?
#
loop_
_entity_poly.entity_id
_entity_poly.type
_entity_poly.pdbx_seq_one_letter_code
_entity_poly.pdbx_strand_id
1 'polypeptide(L)'
;MKQMFAFVTTRLDYCNGVLFGVPKKNLDRLQYVQNCAARSLHALAPQYLSDILRPHAPPRNLRSSDSGLLTTPRTKLRTFGDRAYSVAAPTLWNALLAEIRYIPTLDAFKRALKTHLFAKAFGP
;
A
#
# COMPACT_ATOMS: atom_id res chain seq x y z
N MET A 1 -24.67 10.48 -10.75
CA MET A 1 -23.33 10.74 -10.16
C MET A 1 -22.23 9.99 -10.92
N LYS A 2 -21.86 10.39 -12.15
CA LYS A 2 -20.81 9.71 -12.96
C LYS A 2 -19.59 10.59 -13.27
N GLN A 3 -19.58 11.85 -12.83
CA GLN A 3 -18.53 12.83 -13.18
C GLN A 3 -17.35 12.86 -12.17
N MET A 4 -17.51 12.42 -10.91
CA MET A 4 -16.41 12.46 -9.93
C MET A 4 -15.38 11.33 -10.12
N PHE A 5 -15.78 10.19 -10.69
CA PHE A 5 -14.87 9.06 -10.92
C PHE A 5 -13.85 9.37 -12.03
N ALA A 6 -14.23 10.16 -13.03
CA ALA A 6 -13.36 10.54 -14.15
C ALA A 6 -12.26 11.54 -13.75
N PHE A 7 -12.53 12.43 -12.78
CA PHE A 7 -11.53 13.42 -12.35
C PHE A 7 -10.43 12.81 -11.46
N VAL A 8 -10.75 11.75 -10.72
CA VAL A 8 -9.77 11.02 -9.90
C VAL A 8 -8.88 10.12 -10.77
N THR A 9 -9.38 9.61 -11.89
CA THR A 9 -8.59 8.77 -12.81
C THR A 9 -7.65 9.57 -13.70
N THR A 10 -8.02 10.79 -14.13
CA THR A 10 -7.17 11.60 -15.02
C THR A 10 -5.87 12.08 -14.36
N ARG A 11 -5.88 12.38 -13.06
CA ARG A 11 -4.65 12.70 -12.31
C ARG A 11 -3.73 11.49 -12.10
N LEU A 12 -4.29 10.28 -12.15
CA LEU A 12 -3.55 9.03 -11.98
C LEU A 12 -2.81 8.61 -13.25
N ASP A 13 -3.40 8.87 -14.43
CA ASP A 13 -2.82 8.52 -15.73
C ASP A 13 -1.60 9.34 -16.12
N TYR A 14 -1.51 10.60 -15.68
CA TYR A 14 -0.38 11.49 -16.00
C TYR A 14 0.98 10.91 -15.56
N CYS A 15 1.01 10.09 -14.51
CA CYS A 15 2.25 9.49 -14.02
C CYS A 15 2.51 8.08 -14.57
N ASN A 16 1.68 7.53 -15.47
CA ASN A 16 1.89 6.18 -16.03
C ASN A 16 3.03 6.17 -17.07
N GLY A 17 3.30 7.30 -17.74
CA GLY A 17 4.41 7.43 -18.70
C GLY A 17 5.81 7.27 -18.09
N VAL A 18 5.97 7.60 -16.80
CA VAL A 18 7.25 7.45 -16.07
C VAL A 18 7.63 5.97 -15.85
N LEU A 19 6.66 5.04 -15.89
CA LEU A 19 6.87 3.61 -15.64
C LEU A 19 7.05 2.77 -16.92
N PHE A 20 7.25 3.41 -18.08
CA PHE A 20 7.20 2.78 -19.41
C PHE A 20 8.16 1.58 -19.61
N GLY A 21 9.20 1.42 -18.78
CA GLY A 21 10.18 0.32 -18.85
C GLY A 21 10.04 -0.83 -17.85
N VAL A 22 9.13 -0.77 -16.87
CA VAL A 22 8.97 -1.84 -15.86
C VAL A 22 8.00 -2.91 -16.37
N PRO A 23 8.21 -4.23 -16.10
CA PRO A 23 7.18 -5.24 -16.30
C PRO A 23 5.90 -4.91 -15.50
N LYS A 24 4.92 -4.28 -16.18
CA LYS A 24 3.65 -3.74 -15.63
C LYS A 24 2.92 -4.72 -14.72
N LYS A 25 2.83 -5.99 -15.12
CA LYS A 25 2.08 -7.05 -14.42
C LYS A 25 2.43 -7.22 -12.93
N ASN A 26 3.69 -7.04 -12.55
CA ASN A 26 4.13 -7.20 -11.16
C ASN A 26 3.95 -5.91 -10.35
N LEU A 27 4.13 -4.76 -11.02
CA LEU A 27 4.00 -3.44 -10.42
C LEU A 27 2.54 -3.07 -10.18
N ASP A 28 1.64 -3.43 -11.11
CA ASP A 28 0.19 -3.21 -10.98
C ASP A 28 -0.38 -3.96 -9.77
N ARG A 29 0.06 -5.21 -9.55
CA ARG A 29 -0.37 -6.01 -8.40
C ARG A 29 0.15 -5.42 -7.08
N LEU A 30 1.42 -5.03 -7.04
CA LEU A 30 2.04 -4.43 -5.86
C LEU A 30 1.34 -3.13 -5.47
N GLN A 31 1.17 -2.24 -6.46
CA GLN A 31 0.52 -0.94 -6.29
C GLN A 31 -0.94 -1.08 -5.91
N TYR A 32 -1.67 -2.05 -6.48
CA TYR A 32 -3.06 -2.32 -6.14
C TYR A 32 -3.22 -2.68 -4.65
N VAL A 33 -2.41 -3.63 -4.16
CA VAL A 33 -2.50 -4.08 -2.75
C VAL A 33 -2.16 -2.93 -1.79
N GLN A 34 -1.14 -2.13 -2.09
CA GLN A 34 -0.75 -0.98 -1.26
C GLN A 34 -1.82 0.13 -1.28
N ASN A 35 -2.44 0.39 -2.43
CA ASN A 35 -3.56 1.32 -2.54
C ASN A 35 -4.80 0.83 -1.77
N CYS A 36 -5.11 -0.47 -1.83
CA CYS A 36 -6.19 -1.06 -1.03
C CYS A 36 -5.91 -0.97 0.46
N ALA A 37 -4.66 -1.21 0.89
CA ALA A 37 -4.25 -1.04 2.28
C ALA A 37 -4.43 0.40 2.75
N ALA A 38 -3.93 1.39 1.99
CA ALA A 38 -4.12 2.80 2.29
C ALA A 38 -5.60 3.16 2.39
N ARG A 39 -6.42 2.75 1.41
CA ARG A 39 -7.87 3.00 1.45
C ARG A 39 -8.55 2.40 2.68
N SER A 40 -8.11 1.22 3.11
CA SER A 40 -8.66 0.56 4.30
C SER A 40 -8.29 1.31 5.57
N LEU A 41 -7.08 1.86 5.66
CA LEU A 41 -6.63 2.70 6.79
C LEU A 41 -7.32 4.07 6.81
N HIS A 42 -7.67 4.62 5.65
CA HIS A 42 -8.44 5.87 5.56
C HIS A 42 -9.97 5.69 5.65
N ALA A 43 -10.46 4.51 6.05
CA ALA A 43 -11.90 4.17 6.12
C ALA A 43 -12.67 4.35 4.79
N LEU A 44 -11.98 4.20 3.65
CA LEU A 44 -12.51 4.29 2.28
C LEU A 44 -12.66 2.92 1.59
N ALA A 45 -12.52 1.84 2.35
CA ALA A 45 -12.73 0.47 1.94
C ALA A 45 -13.83 -0.18 2.79
N PRO A 46 -14.45 -1.28 2.32
CA PRO A 46 -15.38 -2.06 3.11
C PRO A 46 -14.77 -2.50 4.45
N GLN A 47 -15.60 -2.51 5.50
CA GLN A 47 -15.16 -2.79 6.87
C GLN A 47 -14.46 -4.15 7.02
N TYR A 48 -14.89 -5.17 6.27
CA TYR A 48 -14.25 -6.47 6.31
C TYR A 48 -12.78 -6.45 5.86
N LEU A 49 -12.37 -5.48 5.01
CA LEU A 49 -10.97 -5.30 4.62
C LEU A 49 -10.15 -4.57 5.68
N SER A 50 -10.74 -3.57 6.34
CA SER A 50 -10.08 -2.88 7.46
C SER A 50 -9.86 -3.81 8.64
N ASP A 51 -10.81 -4.70 8.94
CA ASP A 51 -10.72 -5.65 10.06
C ASP A 51 -9.59 -6.69 9.87
N ILE A 52 -9.21 -6.94 8.61
CA ILE A 52 -8.06 -7.79 8.27
C ILE A 52 -6.74 -7.09 8.60
N LEU A 53 -6.65 -5.76 8.45
CA LEU A 53 -5.43 -4.98 8.68
C LEU A 53 -5.35 -4.52 10.13
N ARG A 54 -4.75 -5.36 10.98
CA ARG A 54 -4.61 -5.03 12.40
C ARG A 54 -3.36 -4.18 12.63
N PRO A 55 -3.50 -2.99 13.26
CA PRO A 55 -2.35 -2.23 13.75
C PRO A 55 -1.45 -3.09 14.64
N HIS A 56 -0.14 -2.89 14.55
CA HIS A 56 0.79 -3.56 15.43
C HIS A 56 0.77 -2.91 16.82
N ALA A 57 0.07 -3.53 17.76
CA ALA A 57 0.01 -3.11 19.15
C ALA A 57 0.79 -4.10 20.04
N PRO A 58 2.10 -3.88 20.27
CA PRO A 58 2.87 -4.72 21.18
C PRO A 58 2.41 -4.51 22.63
N PRO A 59 2.52 -5.54 23.50
CA PRO A 59 2.09 -5.46 24.91
C PRO A 59 2.90 -4.45 25.74
N ARG A 60 4.05 -4.00 25.21
CA ARG A 60 4.88 -2.94 25.80
C ARG A 60 5.26 -1.95 24.72
N ASN A 61 5.21 -0.66 25.04
CA ASN A 61 5.59 0.39 24.09
C ASN A 61 7.09 0.29 23.77
N LEU A 62 7.39 0.11 22.49
CA LEU A 62 8.74 0.03 21.94
C LEU A 62 8.99 1.28 21.11
N ARG A 63 10.24 1.69 20.89
CA ARG A 63 10.53 2.85 20.02
C ARG A 63 10.01 2.67 18.58
N SER A 64 9.77 1.43 18.15
CA SER A 64 9.16 1.09 16.87
C SER A 64 7.64 1.01 16.88
N SER A 65 6.96 1.08 18.03
CA SER A 65 5.49 0.97 18.09
C SER A 65 4.78 2.18 17.47
N ASP A 66 5.43 3.35 17.48
CA ASP A 66 4.86 4.55 16.86
C ASP A 66 4.92 4.52 15.32
N SER A 67 5.71 3.62 14.73
CA SER A 67 6.07 3.65 13.31
C SER A 67 4.95 3.29 12.31
N GLY A 68 3.69 3.12 12.75
CA GLY A 68 2.55 2.84 11.85
C GLY A 68 2.64 1.49 11.13
N LEU A 69 3.14 0.45 11.83
CA LEU A 69 3.28 -0.91 11.30
C LEU A 69 1.98 -1.72 11.46
N LEU A 70 1.78 -2.67 10.56
CA LEU A 70 0.69 -3.65 10.60
C LEU A 70 1.19 -5.01 11.08
N THR A 71 0.32 -5.76 11.76
CA THR A 71 0.64 -7.13 12.19
C THR A 71 0.61 -8.07 11.00
N THR A 72 1.75 -8.67 10.66
CA THR A 72 1.85 -9.69 9.62
C THR A 72 1.64 -11.09 10.22
N PRO A 73 0.54 -11.80 9.89
CA PRO A 73 0.35 -13.16 10.37
C PRO A 73 1.38 -14.11 9.75
N ARG A 74 1.92 -15.02 10.55
CA ARG A 74 2.88 -16.02 10.08
C ARG A 74 2.11 -17.15 9.38
N THR A 75 2.34 -17.36 8.10
CA THR A 75 1.73 -18.45 7.35
C THR A 75 2.59 -19.72 7.48
N LYS A 76 1.94 -20.90 7.41
CA LYS A 76 2.65 -22.19 7.40
C LYS A 76 3.02 -22.63 5.98
N LEU A 77 2.38 -22.06 4.95
CA LEU A 77 2.53 -22.45 3.55
C LEU A 77 3.06 -21.27 2.72
N ARG A 78 4.34 -21.32 2.35
CA ARG A 78 5.12 -20.26 1.68
C ARG A 78 4.66 -19.84 0.28
N THR A 79 3.58 -20.44 -0.23
CA THR A 79 3.12 -20.24 -1.62
C THR A 79 1.79 -19.50 -1.67
N PHE A 80 0.70 -20.18 -1.34
CA PHE A 80 -0.65 -19.59 -1.41
C PHE A 80 -0.95 -18.70 -0.19
N GLY A 81 -0.44 -19.06 0.99
CA GLY A 81 -0.66 -18.29 2.21
C GLY A 81 -0.08 -16.88 2.12
N ASP A 82 1.13 -16.75 1.59
CA ASP A 82 1.82 -15.46 1.50
C ASP A 82 1.18 -14.49 0.48
N ARG A 83 0.40 -15.03 -0.46
CA ARG A 83 -0.34 -14.25 -1.47
C ARG A 83 -1.69 -13.75 -0.96
N ALA A 84 -2.17 -14.24 0.19
CA ALA A 84 -3.43 -13.78 0.77
C ALA A 84 -3.34 -12.30 1.14
N TYR A 85 -4.44 -11.55 0.96
CA TYR A 85 -4.48 -10.12 1.30
C TYR A 85 -4.07 -9.85 2.76
N SER A 86 -4.49 -10.73 3.68
CA SER A 86 -4.16 -10.68 5.11
C SER A 86 -2.67 -10.78 5.42
N VAL A 87 -1.83 -11.21 4.46
CA VAL A 87 -0.37 -11.37 4.63
C VAL A 87 0.37 -10.41 3.72
N ALA A 88 -0.02 -10.34 2.44
CA ALA A 88 0.62 -9.50 1.45
C ALA A 88 0.44 -8.01 1.77
N ALA A 89 -0.75 -7.57 2.19
CA ALA A 89 -1.00 -6.17 2.50
C ALA A 89 -0.14 -5.64 3.66
N PRO A 90 -0.11 -6.26 4.86
CA PRO A 90 0.76 -5.80 5.94
C PRO A 90 2.24 -5.90 5.58
N THR A 91 2.67 -6.95 4.85
CA THR A 91 4.06 -7.10 4.42
C THR A 91 4.50 -5.97 3.49
N LEU A 92 3.68 -5.64 2.49
CA LEU A 92 3.98 -4.59 1.52
C LEU A 92 3.84 -3.19 2.09
N TRP A 93 2.95 -3.01 3.08
CA TRP A 93 2.81 -1.77 3.83
C TRP A 93 4.05 -1.53 4.70
N ASN A 94 4.47 -2.53 5.47
CA ASN A 94 5.64 -2.41 6.36
C ASN A 94 6.97 -2.23 5.60
N ALA A 95 7.03 -2.66 4.34
CA ALA A 95 8.18 -2.42 3.46
C ALA A 95 8.27 -0.97 2.93
N LEU A 96 7.29 -0.10 3.23
CA LEU A 96 7.31 1.32 2.88
C LEU A 96 8.08 2.14 3.92
N LEU A 97 8.77 3.17 3.43
CA LEU A 97 9.36 4.20 4.28
C LEU A 97 8.29 4.84 5.17
N ALA A 98 8.69 5.20 6.40
CA ALA A 98 7.78 5.81 7.37
C ALA A 98 7.12 7.08 6.81
N GLU A 99 7.88 7.90 6.10
CA GLU A 99 7.41 9.14 5.44
C GLU A 99 6.19 8.91 4.55
N ILE A 100 6.15 7.80 3.81
CA ILE A 100 5.03 7.47 2.91
C ILE A 100 3.80 7.01 3.69
N ARG A 101 4.01 6.33 4.83
CA ARG A 101 2.93 5.77 5.67
C ARG A 101 2.17 6.83 6.46
N TYR A 102 2.82 7.94 6.84
CA TYR A 102 2.18 9.04 7.56
C TYR A 102 1.44 10.03 6.66
N ILE A 103 1.43 9.84 5.34
CA ILE A 103 0.76 10.76 4.43
C ILE A 103 -0.77 10.70 4.69
N PRO A 104 -1.41 11.84 5.04
CA PRO A 104 -2.81 11.84 5.47
C PRO A 104 -3.80 11.78 4.30
N THR A 105 -3.36 12.08 3.08
CA THR A 105 -4.23 12.10 1.89
C THR A 105 -3.89 10.99 0.91
N LEU A 106 -4.92 10.31 0.39
CA LEU A 106 -4.74 9.24 -0.58
C LEU A 106 -4.05 9.70 -1.88
N ASP A 107 -4.28 10.95 -2.31
CA ASP A 107 -3.66 11.48 -3.53
C ASP A 107 -2.15 11.65 -3.36
N ALA A 108 -1.73 12.28 -2.25
CA ALA A 108 -0.31 12.42 -1.94
C ALA A 108 0.35 11.06 -1.69
N PHE A 109 -0.34 10.11 -1.05
CA PHE A 109 0.14 8.74 -0.86
C PHE A 109 0.41 8.06 -2.21
N LYS A 110 -0.55 8.10 -3.14
CA LYS A 110 -0.40 7.49 -4.47
C LYS A 110 0.78 8.07 -5.25
N ARG A 111 0.98 9.39 -5.17
CA ARG A 111 2.10 10.08 -5.81
C ARG A 111 3.44 9.65 -5.19
N ALA A 112 3.57 9.70 -3.87
CA ALA A 112 4.77 9.29 -3.15
C ALA A 112 5.09 7.79 -3.36
N LEU A 113 4.07 6.94 -3.35
CA LEU A 113 4.21 5.51 -3.61
C LEU A 113 4.80 5.25 -4.99
N LYS A 114 4.27 5.93 -6.03
CA LYS A 114 4.78 5.79 -7.40
C LYS A 114 6.24 6.21 -7.49
N THR A 115 6.61 7.35 -6.90
CA THR A 115 8.00 7.81 -6.84
C THR A 115 8.91 6.80 -6.15
N HIS A 116 8.50 6.27 -5.00
CA HIS A 116 9.26 5.27 -4.26
C HIS A 116 9.44 3.96 -5.03
N LEU A 117 8.39 3.45 -5.66
CA LEU A 117 8.47 2.23 -6.49
C LEU A 117 9.35 2.44 -7.72
N PHE A 118 9.30 3.62 -8.33
CA PHE A 118 10.19 3.97 -9.45
C PHE A 118 11.65 4.01 -9.00
N ALA A 119 11.96 4.73 -7.91
CA ALA A 119 13.31 4.79 -7.35
C ALA A 119 13.83 3.40 -6.93
N LYS A 120 12.95 2.52 -6.45
CA LYS A 120 13.32 1.13 -6.13
C LYS A 120 13.61 0.27 -7.37
N ALA A 121 12.94 0.55 -8.49
CA ALA A 121 13.10 -0.21 -9.73
C ALA A 121 14.24 0.30 -10.62
N PHE A 122 14.53 1.61 -10.57
CA PHE A 122 15.47 2.31 -11.45
C PHE A 122 16.34 3.31 -10.68
N GLY A 123 16.70 3.00 -9.43
CA GLY A 123 17.60 3.86 -8.65
C GLY A 123 18.90 4.18 -9.40
N PRO A 124 19.66 5.20 -8.97
CA PRO A 124 20.87 5.66 -9.65
C PRO A 124 21.89 4.53 -9.89
#